data_AF-A0A522D9U3-F1
#
_entry.id   AF-A0A522D9U3-F1
#
_cell.length_a   1.000
_cell.length_b   1.000
_cell.length_c   1.000
_cell.angle_alpha   90.00
_cell.angle_beta   90.00
_cell.angle_gamma   90.00
#
_symmetry.space_group_name_H-M   'P 1'
#
loop_
_entity.id
_entity.type
_entity.pdbx_description
1 polymer ?
#
loop_
_entity_poly.entity_id
_entity_poly.type
_entity_poly.pdbx_seq_one_letter_code
_entity_poly.pdbx_strand_id
1 'polypeptide(L)' 'PAQANDIVVRGDADLVFLAREMLRDPYWPIHAARALGAEADIPPQYLRGYESDKFTQPRKKAV' A
#
# COMPACT_ATOMS: atom_id res chain seq x y z
N PRO A 1 4.47 2.36 -8.42
CA PRO A 1 4.80 1.26 -7.46
C PRO A 1 5.88 0.29 -7.94
N ALA A 2 5.94 -0.09 -9.23
CA ALA A 2 6.92 -1.04 -9.76
C ALA A 2 8.38 -0.70 -9.42
N GLN A 3 8.80 0.56 -9.63
CA GLN A 3 10.16 0.99 -9.30
C GLN A 3 10.53 0.76 -7.83
N ALA A 4 9.63 1.09 -6.90
CA ALA A 4 9.88 0.91 -5.47
C ALA A 4 9.99 -0.58 -5.10
N ASN A 5 9.15 -1.42 -5.70
CA ASN A 5 9.21 -2.87 -5.53
C ASN A 5 10.54 -3.44 -6.07
N ASP A 6 10.97 -3.00 -7.25
CA ASP A 6 12.21 -3.49 -7.87
C ASP A 6 13.45 -3.17 -7.04
N ILE A 7 13.54 -1.97 -6.45
CA ILE A 7 14.64 -1.56 -5.56
C ILE A 7 14.77 -2.52 -4.37
N VAL A 8 13.63 -2.85 -3.74
CA VAL A 8 13.61 -3.75 -2.58
C VAL A 8 13.88 -5.20 -3.01
N VAL A 9 13.25 -5.68 -4.09
CA VAL A 9 13.43 -7.07 -4.58
C VAL A 9 14.86 -7.35 -5.02
N ARG A 10 15.56 -6.35 -5.59
CA ARG A 10 16.96 -6.47 -5.97
C ARG A 10 17.93 -6.39 -4.78
N GLY A 11 17.47 -5.95 -3.62
CA GLY A 11 18.31 -5.72 -2.45
C GLY A 11 19.15 -4.44 -2.56
N ASP A 12 18.78 -3.51 -3.44
CA ASP A 12 19.48 -2.22 -3.59
C ASP A 12 19.24 -1.32 -2.36
N ALA A 13 18.12 -1.53 -1.64
CA ALA A 13 17.81 -0.89 -0.38
C ALA A 13 16.76 -1.68 0.43
N ASP A 14 16.81 -1.55 1.76
CA ASP A 14 15.79 -2.12 2.65
C ASP A 14 14.52 -1.25 2.77
N LEU A 15 14.63 0.05 2.47
CA LEU A 15 13.55 1.03 2.63
C LEU A 15 13.51 2.03 1.46
N VAL A 16 12.31 2.40 1.03
CA VAL A 16 12.06 3.41 -0.01
C VAL A 16 11.31 4.59 0.59
N PHE A 17 11.90 5.78 0.50
CA PHE A 17 11.28 7.02 0.97
C PHE A 17 10.56 7.74 -0.17
N LEU A 18 9.33 8.19 0.09
CA LEU A 18 8.50 8.94 -0.85
C LEU A 18 8.36 10.38 -0.37
N ALA A 19 8.62 11.34 -1.25
CA ALA A 19 8.50 12.78 -0.94
C ALA A 19 7.35 13.42 -1.75
N ARG A 20 7.64 13.93 -2.94
CA ARG A 20 6.67 14.62 -3.80
C ARG A 20 5.49 13.74 -4.20
N GLU A 21 5.71 12.44 -4.31
CA GLU A 21 4.65 11.49 -4.65
C GLU A 21 3.58 11.44 -3.56
N MET A 22 3.99 11.47 -2.29
CA MET A 22 3.07 11.50 -1.16
C MET A 22 2.25 12.81 -1.10
N LEU A 23 2.76 13.90 -1.68
CA LEU A 23 2.03 15.17 -1.79
C LEU A 23 1.00 15.17 -2.92
N ARG A 24 1.23 14.40 -3.98
CA ARG A 24 0.27 14.26 -5.10
C ARG A 24 -0.80 13.24 -4.78
N ASP A 25 -0.39 12.13 -4.18
CA ASP A 25 -1.26 11.02 -3.80
C ASP A 25 -0.91 10.55 -2.39
N PRO A 26 -1.64 11.01 -1.36
CA PRO A 26 -1.41 10.59 0.02
C PRO A 26 -1.79 9.12 0.26
N TYR A 27 -2.59 8.51 -0.62
CA TYR A 27 -2.98 7.10 -0.54
C TYR A 27 -2.14 6.20 -1.44
N TRP A 28 -1.01 6.71 -1.92
CA TRP A 28 -0.07 5.97 -2.77
C TRP A 28 0.26 4.56 -2.24
N PRO A 29 0.49 4.32 -0.93
CA PRO A 29 0.78 2.98 -0.44
C PRO A 29 -0.35 1.97 -0.68
N ILE A 30 -1.61 2.40 -0.59
CA ILE A 30 -2.79 1.56 -0.84
C ILE A 30 -2.87 1.25 -2.34
N HIS A 31 -2.66 2.27 -3.19
CA HIS A 31 -2.64 2.08 -4.64
C HIS A 31 -1.47 1.20 -5.09
N ALA A 32 -0.32 1.30 -4.41
CA ALA A 32 0.85 0.46 -4.65
C ALA A 32 0.59 -0.99 -4.29
N ALA A 33 0.00 -1.25 -3.12
CA ALA A 33 -0.40 -2.58 -2.69
C ALA A 33 -1.38 -3.21 -3.69
N ARG A 34 -2.43 -2.47 -4.08
CA ARG A 34 -3.38 -2.89 -5.12
C ARG A 34 -2.69 -3.25 -6.44
N ALA A 35 -1.81 -2.39 -6.93
CA ALA A 35 -1.11 -2.60 -8.21
C ALA A 35 -0.14 -3.80 -8.17
N LEU A 36 0.40 -4.12 -7.00
CA LEU A 36 1.31 -5.25 -6.79
C LEU A 36 0.59 -6.52 -6.32
N GLY A 37 -0.74 -6.47 -6.13
CA GLY A 37 -1.52 -7.57 -5.56
C GLY A 37 -1.17 -7.88 -4.10
N ALA A 38 -0.57 -6.93 -3.39
CA ALA A 38 -0.24 -7.00 -1.98
C ALA A 38 -1.43 -6.55 -1.12
N GLU A 39 -1.51 -7.07 0.10
CA GLU A 39 -2.53 -6.68 1.05
C GLU A 39 -2.25 -5.29 1.65
N ALA A 40 -3.29 -4.48 1.81
CA ALA A 40 -3.20 -3.17 2.47
C ALA A 40 -4.08 -3.12 3.72
N ASP A 41 -3.57 -2.49 4.78
CA ASP A 41 -4.34 -2.17 5.99
C ASP A 41 -5.16 -0.91 5.74
N ILE A 42 -6.45 -1.09 5.43
CA ILE A 42 -7.37 0.00 5.10
C ILE A 42 -8.24 0.31 6.33
N PRO A 43 -8.33 1.59 6.75
CA PRO A 43 -9.22 1.98 7.85
C PRO A 43 -10.68 1.54 7.60
N PRO A 44 -11.41 1.08 8.63
CA PRO A 44 -12.75 0.51 8.48
C PRO A 44 -13.75 1.45 7.78
N GLN A 45 -13.54 2.76 7.90
CA GLN A 45 -14.36 3.80 7.29
C GLN A 45 -14.25 3.83 5.76
N TYR A 46 -13.11 3.39 5.20
CA TYR A 46 -12.85 3.40 3.77
C TYR A 46 -13.06 2.06 3.09
N LEU A 47 -13.36 1.00 3.86
CA LEU A 47 -13.56 -0.35 3.34
C LEU A 47 -14.46 -0.33 2.12
N ARG A 48 -15.66 0.24 2.20
CA ARG A 48 -16.63 0.28 1.08
C ARG A 48 -16.09 0.89 -0.22
N GLY A 49 -15.11 1.79 -0.16
CA GLY A 49 -14.46 2.38 -1.34
C GLY A 49 -13.39 1.46 -1.97
N TYR A 50 -12.89 0.51 -1.19
CA TYR A 50 -11.83 -0.45 -1.54
C TYR A 50 -12.29 -1.92 -1.45
N GLU A 51 -13.54 -2.20 -1.06
CA GLU A 51 -14.07 -3.53 -0.68
C GLU A 51 -14.28 -4.46 -1.88
N SER A 52 -14.33 -3.92 -3.10
CA SER A 52 -14.36 -4.73 -4.31
C SER A 52 -13.02 -5.41 -4.61
N ASP A 53 -11.94 -5.01 -3.95
CA ASP A 53 -10.62 -5.61 -4.09
C ASP A 53 -10.37 -6.67 -3.01
N LYS A 54 -9.93 -7.86 -3.45
CA LYS A 54 -9.57 -9.02 -2.61
C LYS A 54 -8.33 -8.81 -1.72
N PHE A 55 -7.84 -7.58 -1.58
CA PHE A 55 -6.55 -7.22 -0.97
C PHE A 55 -6.71 -6.47 0.36
N THR A 56 -7.91 -6.50 0.94
CA THR A 56 -8.26 -5.76 2.16
C THR A 56 -8.25 -6.69 3.37
N GLN A 57 -7.36 -6.45 4.33
CA GLN A 57 -7.38 -7.13 5.64
C GLN A 57 -8.16 -6.28 6.65
N PRO A 58 -9.21 -6.81 7.31
CA PRO A 58 -9.79 -6.12 8.46
C PRO A 58 -8.75 -6.13 9.58
N ARG A 59 -8.43 -4.96 10.15
CA ARG A 59 -7.57 -4.86 11.33
C ARG A 59 -7.97 -5.92 12.36
N LYS A 60 -7.12 -6.94 12.57
CA LYS A 60 -7.23 -7.82 13.73
C LYS A 60 -7.20 -6.90 14.94
N LYS A 61 -8.30 -6.83 15.69
CA LYS A 61 -8.40 -6.01 16.89
C LYS A 61 -7.24 -6.39 17.80
N ALA A 62 -6.24 -5.52 17.91
CA ALA A 62 -5.29 -5.57 19.00
C ALA A 62 -6.10 -5.24 20.26
N VAL A 63 -6.18 -6.24 21.14
CA VAL A 63 -6.76 -6.19 22.49
C VAL A 63 -6.02 -5.16 23.33
#